data_AF-A0A073JX46-F1
#
_entry.id   AF-A0A073JX46-F1
#
_cell.length_a   1.000
_cell.length_b   1.000
_cell.length_c   1.000
_cell.angle_alpha   90.00
_cell.angle_beta   90.00
_cell.angle_gamma   90.00
#
_symmetry.space_group_name_H-M   'P 1'
#
loop_
_entity.id
_entity.type
_entity.pdbx_description
1 polymer ?
#
loop_
_entity_poly.entity_id
_entity_poly.type
_entity_poly.pdbx_seq_one_letter_code
_entity_poly.pdbx_strand_id
1 'polypeptide(L)'
;MMIVGKGAVREICNDIDKVVREIDQITQSKIDRTSDKIDAELNSCGRELKSAQSTLTQIQPLVDRLVQQIGVNAPDHVQVLIGSITTEIMSKVNSSIDNLQEVQKNIKDVDALTNEIDELTDEIDELTNKIDEITDKYQK
;
A
#
# COMPACT_ATOMS: atom_id res chain seq x y z
N MET A 1 -41.11 10.39 -34.90
CA MET A 1 -40.82 10.44 -33.46
C MET A 1 -41.51 9.24 -32.82
N MET A 2 -40.77 8.23 -32.38
CA MET A 2 -41.38 7.16 -31.58
C MET A 2 -41.78 7.77 -30.23
N ILE A 3 -43.09 7.84 -29.97
CA ILE A 3 -43.59 8.21 -28.65
C ILE A 3 -43.40 6.96 -27.77
N VAL A 4 -42.33 6.95 -26.98
CA VAL A 4 -42.12 5.89 -25.99
C VAL A 4 -43.21 6.04 -24.93
N GLY A 5 -43.98 4.97 -24.70
CA GLY A 5 -45.04 4.97 -23.70
C GLY A 5 -44.49 5.06 -22.28
N LYS A 6 -45.21 5.73 -21.37
CA LYS A 6 -44.81 5.88 -19.95
C LYS A 6 -44.40 4.57 -19.27
N GLY A 7 -45.04 3.45 -19.64
CA GLY A 7 -44.69 2.12 -19.12
C GLY A 7 -43.28 1.66 -19.51
N ALA A 8 -42.88 1.89 -20.76
CA ALA A 8 -41.54 1.54 -21.23
C ALA A 8 -40.44 2.42 -20.59
N VAL A 9 -40.73 3.71 -20.35
CA VAL A 9 -39.81 4.59 -19.62
C VAL A 9 -39.61 4.09 -18.18
N ARG A 10 -40.70 3.72 -17.50
CA ARG A 10 -40.63 3.18 -16.13
C ARG A 10 -39.84 1.87 -16.04
N GLU A 11 -40.02 0.98 -17.02
CA GLU A 11 -39.27 -0.29 -17.10
C GLU A 11 -37.77 -0.03 -17.26
N ILE A 12 -37.39 0.89 -18.15
CA ILE A 12 -35.99 1.30 -18.34
C ILE A 12 -35.42 1.88 -17.03
N CYS A 13 -36.14 2.75 -16.34
CA CYS A 13 -35.68 3.31 -15.06
C CYS A 13 -35.45 2.20 -14.01
N ASN A 14 -36.35 1.22 -13.90
CA ASN A 14 -36.16 0.10 -12.97
C ASN A 14 -34.91 -0.73 -13.29
N ASP A 15 -34.58 -0.89 -14.57
CA ASP A 15 -33.36 -1.60 -14.98
C ASP A 15 -32.11 -0.77 -14.71
N ILE A 16 -32.17 0.55 -14.87
CA ILE A 16 -31.09 1.46 -14.46
C ILE A 16 -30.86 1.34 -12.95
N ASP A 17 -31.90 1.40 -12.11
CA ASP A 17 -31.75 1.32 -10.65
C ASP A 17 -31.10 -0.01 -10.21
N LYS A 18 -31.35 -1.12 -10.93
CA LYS A 18 -30.66 -2.39 -10.66
C LYS A 18 -29.17 -2.28 -10.93
N VAL A 19 -28.79 -1.67 -12.05
CA VAL A 19 -27.39 -1.45 -12.41
C VAL A 19 -26.71 -0.51 -11.42
N VAL A 20 -27.37 0.58 -11.01
CA VAL A 20 -26.86 1.50 -9.98
C VAL A 20 -26.57 0.75 -8.69
N ARG A 21 -27.50 -0.07 -8.20
CA ARG A 21 -27.28 -0.89 -6.99
C ARG A 21 -26.12 -1.87 -7.13
N GLU A 22 -25.90 -2.43 -8.33
CA GLU A 22 -24.75 -3.29 -8.59
C GLU A 22 -23.43 -2.50 -8.56
N ILE A 23 -23.42 -1.26 -9.07
CA ILE A 23 -22.28 -0.34 -9.00
C ILE A 23 -21.97 0.00 -7.53
N ASP A 24 -22.95 0.43 -6.75
CA ASP A 24 -22.78 0.77 -5.33
C ASP A 24 -22.28 -0.45 -4.54
N GLN A 25 -22.77 -1.66 -4.86
CA GLN A 25 -22.26 -2.87 -4.24
C GLN A 25 -20.79 -3.13 -4.60
N ILE A 26 -20.35 -2.78 -5.81
CA ILE A 26 -18.95 -2.95 -6.21
C ILE A 26 -18.07 -1.93 -5.49
N THR A 27 -18.43 -0.64 -5.47
CA THR A 27 -17.66 0.42 -4.80
C THR A 27 -17.58 0.10 -3.30
N GLN A 28 -18.71 0.11 -2.59
CA GLN A 28 -18.75 0.03 -1.13
C GLN A 28 -18.31 -1.33 -0.57
N SER A 29 -18.65 -2.43 -1.25
CA SER A 29 -18.43 -3.77 -0.68
C SER A 29 -17.21 -4.50 -1.21
N LYS A 30 -16.65 -4.08 -2.34
CA LYS A 30 -15.49 -4.76 -2.92
C LYS A 30 -14.28 -3.85 -3.00
N ILE A 31 -14.43 -2.64 -3.53
CA ILE A 31 -13.31 -1.72 -3.71
C ILE A 31 -12.85 -1.23 -2.34
N ASP A 32 -13.73 -0.59 -1.55
CA ASP A 32 -13.38 -0.04 -0.23
C ASP A 32 -12.77 -1.10 0.69
N ARG A 33 -13.43 -2.27 0.79
CA ARG A 33 -12.92 -3.37 1.62
C ARG A 33 -11.58 -3.93 1.14
N THR A 34 -11.25 -3.77 -0.14
CA THR A 34 -9.94 -4.18 -0.67
C THR A 34 -8.92 -3.09 -0.39
N SER A 35 -9.29 -1.81 -0.54
CA SER A 35 -8.48 -0.64 -0.15
C SER A 35 -8.08 -0.72 1.33
N ASP A 36 -9.05 -0.91 2.23
CA ASP A 36 -8.85 -1.10 3.68
C ASP A 36 -7.84 -2.22 4.01
N LYS A 37 -7.90 -3.33 3.26
CA LYS A 37 -6.98 -4.45 3.46
C LYS A 37 -5.59 -4.11 2.99
N ILE A 38 -5.46 -3.42 1.86
CA ILE A 38 -4.16 -2.96 1.35
C ILE A 38 -3.55 -2.03 2.40
N ASP A 39 -4.30 -1.06 2.93
CA ASP A 39 -3.80 -0.15 3.97
C ASP A 39 -3.35 -0.89 5.22
N ALA A 40 -4.11 -1.88 5.68
CA ALA A 40 -3.74 -2.70 6.82
C ALA A 40 -2.41 -3.46 6.59
N GLU A 41 -2.24 -4.05 5.41
CA GLU A 41 -1.03 -4.77 5.00
C GLU A 41 0.16 -3.82 4.85
N LEU A 42 -0.01 -2.66 4.20
CA LEU A 42 1.01 -1.62 4.07
C LEU A 42 1.50 -1.13 5.43
N ASN A 43 0.57 -0.91 6.37
CA ASN A 43 0.88 -0.54 7.74
C ASN A 43 1.66 -1.65 8.47
N SER A 44 1.30 -2.92 8.27
CA SER A 44 2.02 -4.04 8.87
C SER A 44 3.43 -4.16 8.30
N CYS A 45 3.56 -4.16 6.97
CA CYS A 45 4.83 -4.19 6.27
C CYS A 45 5.75 -3.03 6.71
N GLY A 46 5.20 -1.82 6.81
CA GLY A 46 5.94 -0.64 7.29
C GLY A 46 6.51 -0.80 8.70
N ARG A 47 5.79 -1.48 9.62
CA ARG A 47 6.30 -1.78 10.97
C ARG A 47 7.40 -2.84 10.94
N GLU A 48 7.22 -3.89 10.16
CA GLU A 48 8.21 -4.98 10.03
C GLU A 48 9.52 -4.47 9.42
N LEU A 49 9.46 -3.65 8.36
CA LEU A 49 10.63 -3.03 7.75
C LEU A 49 11.39 -2.15 8.74
N LYS A 50 10.69 -1.34 9.54
CA LYS A 50 11.30 -0.53 10.60
C LYS A 50 12.00 -1.40 11.65
N SER A 51 11.38 -2.51 12.05
CA SER A 51 12.00 -3.46 12.98
C SER A 51 13.26 -4.09 12.39
N ALA A 52 13.20 -4.55 11.14
CA ALA A 52 14.33 -5.14 10.44
C ALA A 52 15.50 -4.14 10.30
N GLN A 53 15.19 -2.90 9.92
CA GLN A 53 16.16 -1.81 9.86
C GLN A 53 16.81 -1.58 11.23
N SER A 54 16.02 -1.53 12.31
CA SER A 54 16.54 -1.38 13.68
C SER A 54 17.53 -2.50 14.03
N THR A 55 17.19 -3.75 13.74
CA THR A 55 18.07 -4.92 13.94
C THR A 55 19.37 -4.79 13.14
N LEU A 56 19.30 -4.45 11.86
CA LEU A 56 20.50 -4.27 11.02
C LEU A 56 21.40 -3.15 11.55
N THR A 57 20.82 -2.07 12.07
CA THR A 57 21.59 -0.95 12.64
C THR A 57 22.37 -1.36 13.90
N GLN A 58 21.95 -2.42 14.60
CA GLN A 58 22.69 -2.98 15.74
C GLN A 58 23.95 -3.76 15.34
N ILE A 59 24.12 -4.12 14.06
CA ILE A 59 25.30 -4.87 13.62
C ILE A 59 26.56 -4.00 13.72
N GLN A 60 26.47 -2.72 13.39
CA GLN A 60 27.61 -1.80 13.46
C GLN A 60 28.29 -1.76 14.83
N PRO A 61 27.60 -1.48 15.95
CA PRO A 61 28.26 -1.46 17.26
C PRO A 61 28.81 -2.83 17.70
N LEU A 62 28.25 -3.94 17.22
CA LEU A 62 28.79 -5.28 17.48
C LEU A 62 30.10 -5.52 16.72
N VAL A 63 30.14 -5.10 15.46
CA VAL A 63 31.32 -5.15 14.60
C VAL A 63 32.42 -4.23 15.15
N ASP A 64 32.09 -3.01 15.56
CA ASP A 64 33.04 -2.08 16.19
C ASP A 64 33.65 -2.70 17.45
N ARG A 65 32.83 -3.36 18.29
CA ARG A 65 33.30 -4.06 19.48
C ARG A 65 34.22 -5.23 19.14
N LEU A 66 33.90 -6.02 18.11
CA LEU A 66 34.74 -7.12 17.63
C LEU A 66 36.13 -6.62 17.22
N VAL A 67 36.17 -5.55 16.42
CA VAL A 67 37.43 -4.94 15.97
C VAL A 67 38.24 -4.40 17.15
N GLN A 68 37.61 -3.69 18.08
CA GLN A 68 38.31 -3.10 19.23
C GLN A 68 38.83 -4.14 20.22
N GLN A 69 38.06 -5.18 20.53
CA GLN A 69 38.43 -6.15 21.57
C GLN A 69 39.33 -7.26 21.05
N ILE A 70 39.08 -7.74 19.83
CA ILE A 70 39.78 -8.88 19.24
C ILE A 70 40.76 -8.40 18.18
N GLY A 71 40.30 -7.56 17.26
CA GLY A 71 41.10 -7.10 16.12
C GLY A 71 42.43 -6.46 16.53
N VAL A 72 42.42 -5.53 17.49
CA VAL A 72 43.62 -4.77 17.88
C VAL A 72 44.73 -5.63 18.50
N ASN A 73 44.38 -6.72 19.19
CA ASN A 73 45.34 -7.57 19.91
C ASN A 73 45.67 -8.88 19.17
N ALA A 74 45.09 -9.11 17.99
CA ALA A 74 45.30 -10.33 17.23
C ALA A 74 46.63 -10.28 16.43
N PRO A 75 47.20 -11.44 16.03
CA PRO A 75 48.33 -11.47 15.09
C PRO A 75 47.99 -10.78 13.75
N ASP A 76 48.97 -10.19 13.07
CA ASP A 76 48.78 -9.35 11.88
C ASP A 76 47.83 -9.95 10.82
N HIS A 77 48.04 -11.23 10.46
CA HIS A 77 47.21 -11.90 9.45
C HIS A 77 45.74 -12.01 9.87
N VAL A 78 45.47 -12.13 11.18
CA VAL A 78 44.12 -12.16 11.74
C VAL A 78 43.51 -10.76 11.73
N GLN A 79 44.29 -9.71 12.03
CA GLN A 79 43.80 -8.33 11.95
C GLN A 79 43.34 -7.99 10.53
N VAL A 80 44.15 -8.35 9.53
CA VAL A 80 43.83 -8.15 8.10
C VAL A 80 42.55 -8.90 7.73
N LEU A 81 42.43 -10.16 8.15
CA LEU A 81 41.24 -10.97 7.87
C LEU A 81 39.98 -10.37 8.53
N ILE A 82 40.05 -9.99 9.81
CA ILE A 82 38.94 -9.36 10.54
C ILE A 82 38.54 -8.04 9.86
N GLY A 83 39.49 -7.20 9.47
CA GLY A 83 39.23 -5.95 8.78
C GLY A 83 38.51 -6.16 7.43
N SER A 84 38.98 -7.13 6.64
CA SER A 84 38.35 -7.50 5.37
C SER A 84 36.91 -7.97 5.56
N ILE A 85 36.69 -8.92 6.47
CA ILE A 85 35.34 -9.48 6.75
C ILE A 85 34.41 -8.40 7.30
N THR A 86 34.89 -7.59 8.24
CA THR A 86 34.13 -6.48 8.83
C THR A 86 33.67 -5.49 7.76
N THR A 87 34.58 -5.11 6.84
CA THR A 87 34.27 -4.20 5.74
C THR A 87 33.19 -4.80 4.83
N GLU A 88 33.31 -6.08 4.47
CA GLU A 88 32.33 -6.76 3.63
C GLU A 88 30.95 -6.88 4.31
N ILE A 89 30.92 -7.23 5.59
CA ILE A 89 29.69 -7.28 6.38
C ILE A 89 29.02 -5.91 6.40
N MET A 90 29.76 -4.85 6.73
CA MET A 90 29.21 -3.50 6.79
C MET A 90 28.70 -3.01 5.44
N SER A 91 29.39 -3.34 4.34
CA SER A 91 28.90 -3.04 2.99
C SER A 91 27.55 -3.71 2.73
N LYS A 92 27.40 -5.00 3.05
CA LYS A 92 26.15 -5.73 2.86
C LYS A 92 25.02 -5.23 3.75
N VAL A 93 25.33 -4.89 5.01
CA VAL A 93 24.37 -4.32 5.97
C VAL A 93 23.85 -2.98 5.45
N ASN A 94 24.74 -2.09 5.02
CA ASN A 94 24.34 -0.78 4.50
C ASN A 94 23.48 -0.91 3.24
N SER A 95 23.88 -1.74 2.28
CA SER A 95 23.06 -2.00 1.09
C SER A 95 21.68 -2.58 1.44
N SER A 96 21.60 -3.44 2.46
CA SER A 96 20.33 -3.97 2.91
C SER A 96 19.45 -2.89 3.57
N ILE A 97 20.05 -1.98 4.34
CA ILE A 97 19.34 -0.83 4.92
C ILE A 97 18.81 0.09 3.81
N ASP A 98 19.62 0.39 2.79
CA ASP A 98 19.22 1.22 1.66
C ASP A 98 18.01 0.61 0.93
N ASN A 99 18.06 -0.70 0.65
CA ASN A 99 16.94 -1.43 0.04
C ASN A 99 15.68 -1.36 0.92
N LEU A 100 15.79 -1.51 2.23
CA LEU A 100 14.64 -1.39 3.14
C LEU A 100 14.04 0.02 3.12
N GLN A 101 14.86 1.06 2.99
CA GLN A 101 14.38 2.44 2.88
C GLN A 101 13.64 2.68 1.56
N GLU A 102 14.12 2.09 0.46
CA GLU A 102 13.43 2.16 -0.83
C GLU A 102 12.06 1.47 -0.76
N VAL A 103 11.98 0.29 -0.14
CA VAL A 103 10.68 -0.39 0.05
C VAL A 103 9.75 0.44 0.95
N GLN A 104 10.25 1.10 2.00
CA GLN A 104 9.45 2.01 2.82
C GLN A 104 8.91 3.20 2.02
N LYS A 105 9.66 3.70 1.04
CA LYS A 105 9.16 4.72 0.12
C LYS A 105 8.04 4.16 -0.76
N ASN A 106 8.25 3.00 -1.38
CA ASN A 106 7.24 2.36 -2.22
C ASN A 106 5.93 2.10 -1.47
N ILE A 107 6.01 1.73 -0.19
CA ILE A 107 4.80 1.58 0.66
C ILE A 107 3.99 2.88 0.72
N LYS A 108 4.66 4.04 0.88
CA LYS A 108 3.98 5.33 0.90
C LYS A 108 3.38 5.70 -0.45
N ASP A 109 4.04 5.31 -1.54
CA ASP A 109 3.51 5.53 -2.87
C ASP A 109 2.24 4.68 -3.10
N VAL A 110 2.19 3.44 -2.61
CA VAL A 110 0.97 2.61 -2.68
C VAL A 110 -0.13 3.15 -1.75
N ASP A 111 0.22 3.62 -0.55
CA ASP A 111 -0.72 4.26 0.39
C ASP A 111 -1.36 5.53 -0.23
N ALA A 112 -0.61 6.30 -1.02
CA ALA A 112 -1.18 7.42 -1.77
C ALA A 112 -2.17 6.94 -2.85
N LEU A 113 -1.89 5.82 -3.52
CA LEU A 113 -2.78 5.25 -4.53
C LEU A 113 -4.07 4.67 -3.93
N THR A 114 -4.02 4.10 -2.72
CA THR A 114 -5.25 3.64 -2.03
C THR A 114 -6.14 4.82 -1.65
N ASN A 115 -5.57 5.92 -1.17
CA ASN A 115 -6.33 7.17 -0.95
C ASN A 115 -6.96 7.71 -2.26
N GLU A 116 -6.26 7.67 -3.38
CA GLU A 116 -6.82 8.09 -4.68
C GLU A 116 -7.98 7.16 -5.13
N ILE A 117 -7.89 5.86 -4.83
CA ILE A 117 -9.00 4.93 -5.08
C ILE A 117 -10.22 5.30 -4.25
N ASP A 118 -10.04 5.66 -2.97
CA ASP A 118 -11.14 6.07 -2.10
C ASP A 118 -11.82 7.36 -2.60
N GLU A 119 -11.05 8.33 -3.08
CA GLU A 119 -11.58 9.55 -3.72
C GLU A 119 -12.40 9.22 -4.98
N LEU A 120 -11.92 8.28 -5.80
CA LEU A 120 -12.65 7.84 -7.00
C LEU A 120 -13.93 7.09 -6.65
N THR A 121 -13.96 6.32 -5.56
CA THR A 121 -15.20 5.66 -5.11
C THR A 121 -16.22 6.68 -4.62
N ASP A 122 -15.79 7.73 -3.94
CA ASP A 122 -16.68 8.83 -3.53
C ASP A 122 -17.28 9.56 -4.75
N GLU A 123 -16.48 9.82 -5.79
CA GLU A 123 -16.98 10.42 -7.03
C GLU A 123 -18.02 9.53 -7.74
N ILE A 124 -17.81 8.20 -7.74
CA ILE A 124 -18.77 7.25 -8.31
C ILE A 124 -20.08 7.29 -7.52
N ASP A 125 -20.00 7.27 -6.19
CA ASP A 125 -21.18 7.34 -5.31
C ASP A 125 -21.97 8.65 -5.53
N GLU A 126 -21.31 9.78 -5.78
CA GLU A 126 -22.02 11.01 -6.18
C GLU A 126 -22.76 10.88 -7.52
N LEU A 127 -22.17 10.18 -8.49
CA LEU A 127 -22.77 9.99 -9.81
C LEU A 127 -23.93 9.00 -9.77
N THR A 128 -23.84 7.92 -9.00
CA THR A 128 -24.92 6.96 -8.81
C THR A 128 -26.13 7.61 -8.14
N ASN A 129 -25.90 8.43 -7.11
CA ASN A 129 -26.95 9.25 -6.49
C ASN A 129 -27.66 10.20 -7.49
N LYS A 130 -26.91 10.84 -8.40
CA LYS A 130 -27.49 11.69 -9.46
C LYS A 130 -28.35 10.88 -10.44
N ILE A 131 -27.96 9.64 -10.73
CA ILE A 131 -28.75 8.75 -11.60
C ILE A 131 -30.06 8.36 -10.90
N ASP A 132 -30.01 8.00 -9.62
CA ASP A 132 -31.20 7.69 -8.82
C ASP A 132 -32.19 8.87 -8.78
N GLU A 133 -31.71 10.09 -8.58
CA GLU A 133 -32.58 11.27 -8.64
C GLU A 133 -33.26 11.47 -10.00
N ILE A 134 -32.61 11.04 -11.09
CA ILE A 134 -33.16 11.12 -12.44
C ILE A 134 -34.21 10.02 -12.64
N THR A 135 -33.90 8.76 -12.31
CA THR A 135 -34.84 7.64 -12.50
C THR A 135 -36.11 7.83 -11.66
N ASP A 136 -35.97 8.32 -10.42
CA ASP A 136 -37.09 8.66 -9.53
C ASP A 136 -38.06 9.69 -10.14
N LYS A 137 -37.56 10.65 -10.94
CA LYS A 137 -38.42 11.65 -11.62
C LYS A 137 -39.29 11.03 -12.70
N TYR A 138 -38.84 9.94 -13.33
CA TYR A 138 -39.53 9.29 -14.45
C TYR A 138 -40.38 8.08 -14.02
N GLN A 139 -40.22 7.60 -12.79
CA GLN A 139 -41.04 6.52 -12.21
C GLN A 139 -42.27 7.02 -11.45
N LYS A 140 -42.34 8.32 -11.13
CA LYS A 140 -43.48 9.01 -10.50
C LYS A 140 -44.69 9.16 -11.43
#